data_AF-A0A3C0G672-F1
#
_entry.id   AF-A0A3C0G672-F1
#
_cell.length_a   1.000
_cell.length_b   1.000
_cell.length_c   1.000
_cell.angle_alpha   90.00
_cell.angle_beta   90.00
_cell.angle_gamma   90.00
#
_symmetry.space_group_name_H-M   'P 1'
#
loop_
_entity.id
_entity.type
_entity.pdbx_description
1 polymer ?
#
loop_
_entity_poly.entity_id
_entity_poly.type
_entity_poly.pdbx_seq_one_letter_code
_entity_poly.pdbx_strand_id
1 'polypeptide(L)'
;TVDAVAKINGRICVIDFKTSKKIYKPYHLQVTAYAQAIKRIDRLRQWPLGIILRLDKETGEFQQKVFEPKDHFKTFIKCMELRQWSSLRIKEANIV
;
A
#
# COMPACT_ATOMS: atom_id res chain seq x y z
N THR A 1 2.44 -4.43 9.66
CA THR A 1 3.92 -4.40 9.60
C THR A 1 4.32 -4.37 8.14
N VAL A 2 5.55 -3.98 7.82
CA VAL A 2 6.08 -4.11 6.45
C VAL A 2 6.71 -5.50 6.33
N ASP A 3 6.46 -6.22 5.24
CA ASP A 3 7.03 -7.57 5.08
C ASP A 3 8.53 -7.51 4.77
N ALA A 4 8.93 -6.71 3.78
CA ALA A 4 10.34 -6.48 3.48
C ALA A 4 10.62 -5.11 2.85
N VAL A 5 11.82 -4.60 3.10
CA VAL A 5 12.41 -3.45 2.43
C VAL A 5 13.78 -3.86 1.91
N ALA A 6 14.06 -3.62 0.63
CA ALA A 6 15.32 -4.04 0.02
C ALA A 6 15.81 -3.01 -1.00
N LYS A 7 17.12 -2.98 -1.24
CA LYS A 7 17.71 -2.24 -2.35
C LYS A 7 17.90 -3.19 -3.53
N ILE A 8 17.13 -2.99 -4.60
CA ILE A 8 17.16 -3.82 -5.81
C ILE A 8 17.61 -2.93 -6.96
N ASN A 9 18.73 -3.29 -7.61
CA ASN A 9 19.30 -2.52 -8.73
C ASN A 9 19.44 -1.03 -8.43
N GLY A 10 19.88 -0.69 -7.21
CA GLY A 10 20.08 0.70 -6.78
C GLY A 10 18.82 1.42 -6.27
N ARG A 11 17.61 0.89 -6.47
CA ARG A 11 16.35 1.47 -5.99
C ARG A 11 15.90 0.83 -4.68
N ILE A 12 15.45 1.64 -3.72
CA ILE A 12 14.77 1.14 -2.52
C ILE A 12 13.38 0.67 -2.93
N CYS A 13 13.01 -0.53 -2.50
CA CYS A 13 11.75 -1.19 -2.79
C CYS A 13 11.08 -1.63 -1.49
N VAL A 14 9.78 -1.41 -1.37
CA VAL A 14 8.93 -2.00 -0.34
C VAL A 14 8.19 -3.18 -0.96
N ILE A 15 8.34 -4.35 -0.34
CA ILE A 15 7.86 -5.63 -0.85
C ILE A 15 6.78 -6.16 0.09
N ASP A 16 5.68 -6.64 -0.47
CA ASP A 16 4.60 -7.31 0.23
C ASP A 16 4.35 -8.68 -0.42
N PHE A 17 4.40 -9.74 0.39
CA PHE A 17 4.26 -11.12 -0.07
C PHE A 17 2.80 -11.53 0.04
N LYS A 18 2.26 -12.12 -1.03
CA LYS A 18 0.86 -12.56 -1.06
C LYS A 18 0.75 -13.98 -1.56
N THR A 19 -0.07 -14.79 -0.89
CA THR A 19 -0.42 -16.14 -1.36
C THR A 19 -1.88 -16.22 -1.82
N SER A 20 -2.48 -15.09 -2.15
CA SER A 20 -3.89 -15.00 -2.57
C SER A 20 -4.07 -15.40 -4.03
N LYS A 21 -5.29 -15.75 -4.45
CA LYS A 21 -5.59 -16.22 -5.82
C LYS A 21 -5.11 -15.28 -6.95
N LYS A 22 -5.07 -13.98 -6.71
CA LYS A 22 -4.55 -12.96 -7.64
C LYS A 22 -3.99 -11.75 -6.88
N ILE A 23 -3.40 -10.81 -7.59
CA ILE A 23 -3.05 -9.50 -7.07
C ILE A 23 -4.31 -8.62 -7.07
N TYR A 24 -4.71 -8.12 -5.90
CA TYR A 24 -5.89 -7.26 -5.76
C TYR A 24 -5.48 -5.77 -5.66
N LYS A 25 -6.36 -4.88 -6.13
CA LYS A 25 -6.10 -3.42 -6.11
C LYS A 25 -5.75 -2.88 -4.72
N PRO A 26 -6.42 -3.27 -3.61
CA PRO A 26 -6.09 -2.75 -2.28
C PRO A 26 -4.66 -3.02 -1.81
N TYR A 27 -4.00 -4.06 -2.32
CA TYR A 27 -2.60 -4.35 -1.97
C TYR A 27 -1.66 -3.21 -2.37
N HIS A 28 -1.99 -2.49 -3.46
CA HIS A 28 -1.24 -1.32 -3.88
C HIS A 28 -1.33 -0.20 -2.84
N LEU A 29 -2.49 -0.02 -2.21
CA LEU A 29 -2.70 0.97 -1.15
C LEU A 29 -1.93 0.59 0.12
N GLN A 30 -1.91 -0.70 0.48
CA GLN A 30 -1.12 -1.21 1.61
C GLN A 30 0.37 -0.91 1.43
N VAL A 31 0.95 -1.32 0.29
CA VAL A 31 2.36 -1.06 -0.04
C VAL A 31 2.65 0.44 -0.14
N THR A 32 1.70 1.24 -0.63
CA THR A 32 1.82 2.70 -0.69
C THR A 32 1.91 3.36 0.68
N ALA A 33 1.10 2.91 1.63
CA ALA A 33 1.18 3.40 3.01
C ALA A 33 2.58 3.13 3.61
N TYR A 34 3.11 1.94 3.37
CA TYR A 34 4.44 1.55 3.85
C TYR A 34 5.56 2.31 3.14
N ALA A 35 5.50 2.46 1.81
CA ALA A 35 6.47 3.23 1.05
C ALA A 35 6.55 4.69 1.54
N GLN A 36 5.40 5.31 1.85
CA GLN A 36 5.39 6.64 2.44
C GLN A 36 5.99 6.66 3.84
N ALA A 37 5.70 5.67 4.68
CA ALA A 37 6.28 5.58 6.02
C ALA A 37 7.80 5.44 5.98
N ILE A 38 8.32 4.51 5.18
CA ILE A 38 9.76 4.29 4.97
C ILE A 38 10.44 5.54 4.42
N LYS A 39 9.84 6.19 3.41
CA LYS A 39 10.37 7.44 2.87
C LYS A 39 10.56 8.50 3.96
N ARG A 40 9.63 8.61 4.91
CA ARG A 40 9.70 9.59 6.01
C ARG A 40 10.72 9.20 7.08
N ILE A 41 10.71 7.94 7.51
CA ILE A 41 11.60 7.42 8.56
C ILE A 41 13.06 7.54 8.10
N ASP A 42 13.35 7.06 6.89
CA ASP A 42 14.71 7.01 6.34
C ASP A 42 15.11 8.30 5.59
N ARG A 43 14.24 9.32 5.61
CA ARG A 43 14.44 10.63 4.94
C ARG A 43 14.83 10.52 3.47
N LEU A 44 14.25 9.55 2.76
CA LEU A 44 14.57 9.29 1.36
C LEU A 44 14.13 10.45 0.47
N ARG A 45 15.00 10.86 -0.47
CA ARG A 45 14.69 11.90 -1.47
C ARG A 45 13.60 11.43 -2.44
N GLN A 46 13.71 10.19 -2.91
CA GLN A 46 12.75 9.56 -3.82
C GLN A 46 11.81 8.62 -3.07
N TRP A 47 10.65 8.34 -3.66
CA TRP A 47 9.75 7.32 -3.14
C TRP A 47 10.36 5.92 -3.38
N PRO A 48 10.26 5.00 -2.41
CA PRO A 48 10.49 3.59 -2.69
C PRO A 48 9.56 3.07 -3.79
N LEU A 49 10.04 2.14 -4.61
CA LEU A 49 9.17 1.37 -5.50
C LEU A 49 8.31 0.41 -4.68
N GLY A 50 7.09 0.15 -5.14
CA GLY A 50 6.24 -0.89 -4.57
C GLY A 50 6.42 -2.18 -5.35
N ILE A 51 6.56 -3.30 -4.64
CA ILE A 51 6.57 -4.63 -5.22
C ILE A 51 5.54 -5.49 -4.50
N ILE A 52 4.59 -6.04 -5.24
CA ILE A 52 3.73 -7.12 -4.75
C ILE A 52 4.27 -8.41 -5.37
N LEU A 53 4.73 -9.33 -4.52
CA LEU A 53 5.20 -10.64 -4.94
C LEU A 53 4.15 -11.69 -4.54
N ARG A 54 3.36 -12.13 -5.52
CA ARG A 54 2.37 -13.19 -5.33
C ARG A 54 3.05 -14.54 -5.54
N LEU A 55 2.90 -15.45 -4.58
CA LEU A 55 3.31 -16.85 -4.67
C LEU A 55 2.06 -17.71 -4.84
N ASP A 56 1.96 -18.43 -5.96
CA ASP A 56 0.87 -19.37 -6.20
C ASP A 56 1.02 -20.61 -5.33
N LYS A 57 -0.05 -21.02 -4.65
CA LYS A 57 -0.06 -22.24 -3.83
C LYS A 57 -0.29 -23.51 -4.64
N GLU A 58 -0.91 -23.39 -5.80
CA GLU A 58 -1.30 -24.52 -6.65
C GLU A 58 -0.19 -24.86 -7.63
N THR A 59 0.38 -23.85 -8.29
CA THR A 59 1.44 -24.07 -9.30
C THR A 59 2.86 -23.91 -8.76
N GLY A 60 3.03 -23.26 -7.61
CA GLY A 60 4.34 -22.89 -7.07
C GLY A 60 5.02 -21.73 -7.82
N GLU A 61 4.40 -21.20 -8.87
CA GLU A 61 4.92 -20.07 -9.63
C GLU A 61 4.73 -18.74 -8.88
N PHE A 62 5.52 -17.73 -9.25
CA PHE A 62 5.34 -16.39 -8.72
C PHE A 62 4.86 -15.41 -9.79
N GLN A 63 4.09 -14.41 -9.34
CA GLN A 63 3.75 -13.24 -10.13
C GLN A 63 4.26 -12.00 -9.41
N GLN A 64 5.02 -11.16 -10.11
CA GLN A 64 5.50 -9.89 -9.58
C GLN A 64 4.75 -8.72 -10.21
N LYS A 65 4.38 -7.74 -9.37
CA LYS A 65 3.95 -6.42 -9.83
C LYS A 65 4.82 -5.34 -9.22
N VAL A 66 5.55 -4.62 -10.06
CA VAL A 66 6.30 -3.40 -9.69
C VAL A 66 5.47 -2.18 -10.08
N PHE A 67 5.40 -1.17 -9.22
CA PHE A 67 4.66 0.06 -9.48
C PHE A 67 5.20 1.25 -8.67
N GLU A 68 4.81 2.46 -9.03
CA GLU A 68 5.16 3.71 -8.34
C GLU A 68 4.11 4.02 -7.25
N PRO A 69 4.42 3.88 -5.94
CA PRO A 69 3.42 4.02 -4.89
C PRO A 69 2.89 5.45 -4.74
N LYS A 70 3.68 6.46 -5.13
CA LYS A 70 3.29 7.86 -5.09
C LYS A 70 1.95 8.12 -5.81
N ASP A 71 1.70 7.42 -6.91
CA ASP A 71 0.51 7.61 -7.74
C ASP A 71 -0.78 7.14 -7.05
N HIS A 72 -0.65 6.26 -6.05
CA HIS A 72 -1.77 5.72 -5.29
C HIS A 72 -1.98 6.41 -3.94
N PHE A 73 -1.06 7.28 -3.52
CA PHE A 73 -1.07 7.84 -2.16
C PHE A 73 -2.31 8.69 -1.89
N LYS A 74 -2.76 9.48 -2.87
CA LYS A 74 -4.00 10.27 -2.76
C LYS A 74 -5.21 9.37 -2.49
N THR A 75 -5.30 8.23 -3.16
CA THR A 75 -6.38 7.26 -2.95
C THR A 75 -6.29 6.61 -1.57
N PHE A 76 -5.08 6.27 -1.12
CA PHE A 76 -4.88 5.77 0.24
C PHE A 76 -5.37 6.77 1.30
N ILE A 77 -5.03 8.05 1.15
CA ILE A 77 -5.51 9.11 2.06
C ILE A 77 -7.05 9.22 2.04
N LYS A 78 -7.69 9.17 0.87
CA LYS A 78 -9.16 9.13 0.78
C LYS A 78 -9.78 7.93 1.49
N CYS A 79 -9.13 6.76 1.45
CA CYS A 79 -9.60 5.60 2.22
C CYS A 79 -9.48 5.82 3.73
N MET A 80 -8.44 6.51 4.19
CA MET A 80 -8.28 6.88 5.60
C MET A 80 -9.32 7.92 6.03
N GLU A 81 -9.60 8.92 5.20
CA GLU A 81 -10.66 9.91 5.42
C GLU A 81 -12.03 9.23 5.51
N LEU A 82 -12.35 8.35 4.56
CA LEU A 82 -13.60 7.58 4.57
C LEU A 82 -13.73 6.74 5.84
N ARG A 83 -12.65 6.06 6.25
CA ARG A 83 -12.64 5.28 7.50
C ARG A 83 -12.91 6.17 8.71
N GLN A 84 -12.24 7.32 8.80
CA GLN A 84 -12.45 8.27 9.89
C GLN A 84 -13.90 8.78 9.90
N TRP A 85 -14.41 9.20 8.74
CA TRP A 85 -15.80 9.63 8.60
C TRP A 85 -16.78 8.54 9.05
N SER A 86 -16.56 7.29 8.64
CA SER A 86 -17.42 6.16 8.99
C SER A 86 -17.45 5.83 10.49
N SER A 87 -16.46 6.29 11.26
CA SER A 87 -16.45 6.16 12.72
C SER A 87 -17.16 7.29 13.46
N LEU A 88 -17.52 8.38 12.77
CA LEU A 88 -18.21 9.51 13.38
C LEU A 88 -19.73 9.24 13.43
N ARG A 89 -20.34 9.58 14.56
CA ARG A 89 -21.81 9.60 14.67
C ARG A 89 -22.35 10.82 13.93
N ILE A 90 -23.25 10.60 12.99
CA ILE A 90 -23.98 11.68 12.30
C ILE A 90 -24.98 12.27 13.29
N LYS A 91 -24.92 13.59 13.51
CA LYS A 91 -25.86 14.31 14.38
C LYS A 91 -27.14 14.60 13.61
N GLU A 92 -28.28 14.47 14.29
CA GLU A 92 -29.56 14.93 13.77
C GLU A 92 -29.53 16.45 13.62
N ALA A 93 -30.10 16.96 12.53
CA ALA A 93 -30.31 18.38 12.34
C ALA A 93 -31.68 18.75 12.92
N ASN A 94 -31.71 19.77 13.78
CA ASN A 94 -32.99 20.34 14.23
C ASN A 94 -33.62 21.10 13.06
N ILE A 95 -34.78 20.64 12.61
CA ILE A 95 -35.64 21.41 11.74
C ILE A 95 -36.45 22.31 12.67
N VAL A 96 -36.08 23.60 12.72
CA VAL A 96 -36.91 24.65 13.34
C VAL A 96 -38.03 25.01 12.38
#